data_AF-A0A6J0ZHM7-F1
#
_entry.id   AF-A0A6J0ZHM7-F1
#
_cell.length_a   1.000
_cell.length_b   1.000
_cell.length_c   1.000
_cell.angle_alpha   90.00
_cell.angle_beta   90.00
_cell.angle_gamma   90.00
#
_symmetry.space_group_name_H-M   'P 1'
#
loop_
_entity.id
_entity.type
_entity.pdbx_description
1 polymer ?
#
loop_
_entity_poly.entity_id
_entity_poly.type
_entity_poly.pdbx_seq_one_letter_code
_entity_poly.pdbx_strand_id
1 'polypeptide(L)'
;MWDFGQCDAKRCTGRKLARFGMLKDLRVNSGFGGIVLSPVGSQCVSKEDYDLMKRKGLAVVDCSWARLSDVPFVKLRCGAPRLLPWLVAANPVNYGRPCQLSCVEALSAALLICGEEETANLLLGKFKWGHAFLSLNRELLKAYSECENSGDIISVQNSWLSQQSQVPKVLPDAEDVSEDERSSNDSEDGLPPLERNMNHLSLQESDDESE
;
A
#
# COMPACT_ATOMS: atom_id res chain seq x y z
N MET A 1 -13.07 10.44 -2.41
CA MET A 1 -12.68 9.17 -3.06
C MET A 1 -13.27 9.14 -4.45
N TRP A 2 -12.51 8.78 -5.48
CA TRP A 2 -13.10 8.43 -6.78
C TRP A 2 -13.43 6.94 -6.77
N ASP A 3 -14.71 6.57 -6.83
CA ASP A 3 -15.16 5.17 -6.89
C ASP A 3 -15.42 4.76 -8.34
N PHE A 4 -14.69 3.74 -8.82
CA PHE A 4 -14.86 3.19 -10.17
C PHE A 4 -15.79 1.98 -10.23
N GLY A 5 -16.37 1.54 -9.11
CA GLY A 5 -17.35 0.46 -9.08
C GLY A 5 -16.76 -0.92 -9.40
N GLN A 6 -15.43 -1.06 -9.45
CA GLN A 6 -14.74 -2.28 -9.88
C GLN A 6 -14.63 -3.35 -8.79
N CYS A 7 -14.80 -2.96 -7.52
CA CYS A 7 -14.71 -3.85 -6.36
C CYS A 7 -16.09 -4.40 -5.95
N ASP A 8 -16.12 -5.54 -5.25
CA ASP A 8 -17.32 -6.01 -4.54
C ASP A 8 -17.72 -4.99 -3.47
N ALA A 9 -18.95 -4.47 -3.54
CA ALA A 9 -19.48 -3.45 -2.62
C ALA A 9 -19.44 -3.88 -1.14
N LYS A 10 -19.51 -5.18 -0.84
CA LYS A 10 -19.46 -5.70 0.53
C LYS A 10 -18.02 -5.76 1.08
N ARG A 11 -17.03 -5.91 0.20
CA ARG A 11 -15.60 -6.04 0.57
C ARG A 11 -14.84 -4.72 0.41
N CYS A 12 -15.32 -3.80 -0.42
CA CYS A 12 -14.70 -2.51 -0.64
C CYS A 12 -14.62 -1.69 0.65
N THR A 13 -13.39 -1.42 1.10
CA THR A 13 -13.13 -0.65 2.32
C THR A 13 -13.47 0.83 2.13
N GLY A 14 -13.26 1.38 0.93
CA GLY A 14 -13.64 2.75 0.57
C GLY A 14 -15.15 3.00 0.68
N ARG A 15 -15.97 2.18 0.02
CA ARG A 15 -17.44 2.25 0.13
C ARG A 15 -17.95 1.99 1.55
N LYS A 16 -17.28 1.15 2.33
CA LYS A 16 -17.61 1.00 3.75
C LYS A 16 -17.37 2.29 4.53
N LEU A 17 -16.26 2.97 4.33
CA LEU A 17 -15.99 4.27 4.96
C LEU A 17 -16.99 5.35 4.50
N ALA A 18 -17.37 5.35 3.22
CA ALA A 18 -18.40 6.26 2.70
C ALA A 18 -19.75 6.05 3.41
N ARG A 19 -20.17 4.80 3.65
CA ARG A 19 -21.39 4.48 4.43
C ARG A 19 -21.33 4.95 5.89
N PHE A 20 -20.14 5.04 6.48
CA PHE A 20 -19.94 5.60 7.82
C PHE A 20 -19.85 7.14 7.82
N GLY A 21 -20.00 7.80 6.67
CA GLY A 21 -19.85 9.25 6.55
C GLY A 21 -18.41 9.75 6.68
N MET A 22 -17.42 8.86 6.57
CA MET A 22 -16.00 9.17 6.74
C MET A 22 -15.31 9.51 5.42
N LEU A 23 -15.91 9.14 4.28
CA LEU A 23 -15.46 9.50 2.95
C LEU A 23 -16.61 10.10 2.14
N LYS A 24 -16.26 11.04 1.27
CA LYS A 24 -17.15 11.61 0.27
C LYS A 24 -16.72 11.18 -1.13
N ASP A 25 -17.68 10.79 -1.95
CA ASP A 25 -17.43 10.44 -3.34
C ASP A 25 -17.16 11.68 -4.20
N LEU A 26 -16.20 11.54 -5.11
CA LEU A 26 -15.78 12.55 -6.08
C LEU A 26 -16.19 12.07 -7.47
N ARG A 27 -16.68 13.00 -8.30
CA ARG A 27 -16.95 12.70 -9.72
C ARG A 27 -15.63 12.67 -10.49
N VAL A 28 -15.52 11.80 -11.49
CA VAL A 28 -14.29 11.59 -12.30
C VAL A 28 -13.76 12.88 -12.94
N ASN A 29 -14.62 13.85 -13.24
CA ASN A 29 -14.22 15.15 -13.82
C ASN A 29 -14.06 16.27 -12.77
N SER A 30 -14.35 15.99 -11.50
CA SER A 30 -14.15 16.94 -10.41
C SER A 30 -12.72 16.82 -9.90
N GLY A 31 -12.02 17.94 -9.80
CA GLY A 31 -10.69 17.97 -9.20
C GLY A 31 -10.73 17.93 -7.68
N PHE A 32 -9.64 17.46 -7.09
CA PHE A 32 -9.41 17.50 -5.66
C PHE A 32 -8.14 18.29 -5.37
N GLY A 33 -8.27 19.40 -4.64
CA GLY A 33 -7.16 20.34 -4.42
C GLY A 33 -6.17 19.94 -3.33
N GLY A 34 -6.46 18.88 -2.56
CA GLY A 34 -5.59 18.36 -1.50
C GLY A 34 -4.70 17.22 -1.97
N ILE A 35 -4.24 16.43 -1.00
CA ILE A 35 -3.38 15.26 -1.26
C ILE A 35 -4.21 14.15 -1.91
N VAL A 36 -3.68 13.55 -2.96
CA VAL A 36 -4.30 12.38 -3.61
C VAL A 36 -3.33 11.22 -3.63
N LEU A 37 -3.70 10.11 -3.00
CA LEU A 37 -2.95 8.86 -3.11
C LEU A 37 -3.19 8.26 -4.49
N SER A 38 -2.15 8.29 -5.33
CA SER A 38 -2.26 7.91 -6.74
C SER A 38 -0.92 7.41 -7.29
N PRO A 39 -0.91 6.36 -8.14
CA PRO A 39 0.31 5.85 -8.75
C PRO A 39 0.97 6.84 -9.72
N VAL A 40 0.29 7.92 -10.11
CA VAL A 40 0.86 8.98 -10.97
C VAL A 40 1.62 10.05 -10.18
N GLY A 41 1.72 9.91 -8.85
CA GLY A 41 2.54 10.80 -8.03
C GLY A 41 4.03 10.59 -8.29
N SER A 42 4.82 11.66 -8.13
CA SER A 42 6.28 11.63 -8.22
C SER A 42 6.97 11.71 -6.85
N GLN A 43 6.21 12.04 -5.79
CA GLN A 43 6.69 12.21 -4.43
C GLN A 43 5.93 11.26 -3.51
N CYS A 44 6.63 10.66 -2.55
CA CYS A 44 6.01 9.94 -1.45
C CYS A 44 5.35 10.91 -0.48
N VAL A 45 4.24 10.50 0.13
CA VAL A 45 3.65 11.23 1.24
C VAL A 45 4.65 11.32 2.39
N SER A 46 4.75 12.50 3.02
CA SER A 46 5.64 12.77 4.16
C SER A 46 5.05 13.87 5.06
N LYS A 47 5.72 14.23 6.15
CA LYS A 47 5.25 15.28 7.06
C LYS A 47 5.02 16.64 6.38
N GLU A 48 5.76 16.96 5.33
CA GLU A 48 5.57 18.20 4.56
C GLU A 48 4.13 18.36 4.01
N ASP A 49 3.41 17.25 3.86
CA ASP A 49 2.04 17.24 3.36
C ASP A 49 0.99 17.55 4.43
N TYR A 50 1.35 17.59 5.72
CA TYR A 50 0.42 17.80 6.85
C TYR A 50 -0.45 19.04 6.65
N ASP A 51 0.18 20.18 6.36
CA ASP A 51 -0.49 21.46 6.18
C ASP A 51 -1.48 21.45 5.01
N LEU A 52 -1.10 20.81 3.90
CA LEU A 52 -1.96 20.70 2.73
C LEU A 52 -3.12 19.74 2.99
N MET A 53 -2.84 18.62 3.66
CA MET A 53 -3.82 17.64 4.08
C MET A 53 -4.85 18.25 5.02
N LYS A 54 -4.42 19.03 6.01
CA LYS A 54 -5.31 19.70 6.97
C LYS A 54 -6.21 20.75 6.30
N ARG A 55 -5.67 21.53 5.38
CA ARG A 55 -6.41 22.61 4.70
C ARG A 55 -7.35 22.12 3.60
N LYS A 56 -6.94 21.10 2.84
CA LYS A 56 -7.64 20.69 1.60
C LYS A 56 -8.06 19.22 1.57
N GLY A 57 -7.69 18.44 2.57
CA GLY A 57 -8.07 17.05 2.75
C GLY A 57 -7.16 16.05 2.04
N LEU A 58 -7.53 14.78 2.19
CA LEU A 58 -6.90 13.60 1.62
C LEU A 58 -7.90 12.83 0.76
N ALA A 59 -7.48 12.37 -0.41
CA ALA A 59 -8.28 11.55 -1.31
C ALA A 59 -7.53 10.30 -1.75
N VAL A 60 -8.31 9.28 -2.12
CA VAL A 60 -7.84 8.00 -2.67
C VAL A 60 -8.68 7.65 -3.90
N VAL A 61 -8.09 6.86 -4.79
CA VAL A 61 -8.75 6.26 -5.95
C VAL A 61 -9.17 4.83 -5.59
N ASP A 62 -10.48 4.55 -5.57
CA ASP A 62 -11.02 3.22 -5.28
C ASP A 62 -11.22 2.44 -6.59
N CYS A 63 -10.27 1.57 -6.86
CA CYS A 63 -10.24 0.66 -8.01
C CYS A 63 -9.77 -0.72 -7.56
N SER A 64 -10.03 -1.75 -8.36
CA SER A 64 -9.44 -3.06 -8.07
C SER A 64 -7.99 -3.08 -8.55
N TRP A 65 -7.11 -3.76 -7.82
CA TRP A 65 -5.71 -3.93 -8.23
C TRP A 65 -5.58 -4.58 -9.61
N ALA A 66 -6.50 -5.48 -9.96
CA ALA A 66 -6.56 -6.14 -11.27
C ALA A 66 -6.99 -5.22 -12.42
N ARG A 67 -7.56 -4.05 -12.14
CA ARG A 67 -8.10 -3.11 -13.14
C ARG A 67 -7.54 -1.71 -13.00
N LEU A 68 -6.33 -1.59 -12.45
CA LEU A 68 -5.64 -0.32 -12.28
C LEU A 68 -5.38 0.36 -13.64
N SER A 69 -5.06 -0.42 -14.67
CA SER A 69 -4.87 0.05 -16.05
C SER A 69 -6.12 0.68 -16.67
N ASP A 70 -7.32 0.30 -16.20
CA ASP A 70 -8.58 0.83 -16.71
C ASP A 70 -8.90 2.22 -16.14
N VAL A 71 -8.18 2.66 -15.09
CA VAL A 71 -8.44 3.93 -14.42
C VAL A 71 -7.88 5.08 -15.27
N PRO A 72 -8.73 6.02 -15.72
CA PRO A 72 -8.28 7.15 -16.52
C PRO A 72 -7.64 8.22 -15.62
N PHE A 73 -6.43 7.97 -15.10
CA PHE A 73 -5.74 8.88 -14.18
C PHE A 73 -5.59 10.30 -14.73
N VAL A 74 -5.44 10.46 -16.05
CA VAL A 74 -5.39 11.77 -16.73
C VAL A 74 -6.67 12.60 -16.53
N LYS A 75 -7.83 11.95 -16.36
CA LYS A 75 -9.11 12.64 -16.09
C LYS A 75 -9.25 13.04 -14.63
N LEU A 76 -8.55 12.35 -13.73
CA LEU A 76 -8.55 12.64 -12.30
C LEU A 76 -7.65 13.86 -12.06
N ARG A 77 -8.27 15.03 -11.89
CA ARG A 77 -7.56 16.27 -11.61
C ARG A 77 -7.05 16.28 -10.15
N CYS A 78 -5.89 15.67 -9.94
CA CYS A 78 -5.19 15.59 -8.67
C CYS A 78 -4.37 16.86 -8.41
N GLY A 79 -4.66 17.58 -7.33
CA GLY A 79 -3.91 18.80 -6.95
C GLY A 79 -2.47 18.50 -6.50
N ALA A 80 -2.32 17.52 -5.60
CA ALA A 80 -1.02 17.05 -5.12
C ALA A 80 -1.01 15.52 -5.07
N PRO A 81 -0.69 14.84 -6.19
CA PRO A 81 -0.59 13.38 -6.21
C PRO A 81 0.64 12.92 -5.39
N ARG A 82 0.43 11.92 -4.54
CA ARG A 82 1.45 11.29 -3.69
C ARG A 82 1.44 9.79 -3.83
N LEU A 83 2.63 9.21 -3.80
CA LEU A 83 2.86 7.79 -3.63
C LEU A 83 2.82 7.42 -2.15
N LEU A 84 2.44 6.18 -1.85
CA LEU A 84 2.68 5.60 -0.53
C LEU A 84 4.02 4.85 -0.56
N PRO A 85 4.79 4.92 0.54
CA PRO A 85 5.97 4.08 0.67
C PRO A 85 5.58 2.60 0.82
N TRP A 86 6.59 1.74 0.71
CA TRP A 86 6.45 0.31 0.87
C TRP A 86 5.86 -0.03 2.24
N LEU A 87 4.73 -0.72 2.22
CA LEU A 87 4.00 -1.20 3.38
C LEU A 87 3.34 -2.52 3.01
N VAL A 88 3.04 -3.35 4.01
CA VAL A 88 2.42 -4.66 3.82
C VAL A 88 0.93 -4.59 4.16
N ALA A 89 0.11 -5.15 3.29
CA ALA A 89 -1.32 -5.25 3.53
C ALA A 89 -1.64 -6.21 4.68
N ALA A 90 -2.54 -5.78 5.56
CA ALA A 90 -3.15 -6.60 6.62
C ALA A 90 -4.63 -6.91 6.33
N ASN A 91 -5.19 -6.39 5.24
CA ASN A 91 -6.55 -6.70 4.83
C ASN A 91 -6.73 -8.19 4.45
N PRO A 92 -7.91 -8.78 4.66
CA PRO A 92 -8.13 -10.21 4.41
C PRO A 92 -7.98 -10.68 2.96
N VAL A 93 -7.97 -9.77 1.99
CA VAL A 93 -7.88 -10.12 0.57
C VAL A 93 -6.42 -10.25 0.13
N ASN A 94 -5.56 -9.32 0.59
CA ASN A 94 -4.17 -9.20 0.16
C ASN A 94 -3.20 -9.37 1.34
N TYR A 95 -3.58 -10.05 2.42
CA TYR A 95 -2.75 -10.17 3.62
C TYR A 95 -1.32 -10.62 3.28
N GLY A 96 -0.33 -9.90 3.81
CA GLY A 96 1.10 -10.18 3.58
C GLY A 96 1.64 -9.68 2.23
N ARG A 97 0.80 -9.19 1.32
CA ARG A 97 1.26 -8.69 0.03
C ARG A 97 1.80 -7.26 0.15
N PRO A 98 3.01 -6.98 -0.35
CA PRO A 98 3.59 -5.64 -0.33
C PRO A 98 2.84 -4.71 -1.29
N CYS A 99 2.69 -3.45 -0.92
CA CYS A 99 2.10 -2.35 -1.71
C CYS A 99 0.65 -2.57 -2.19
N GLN A 100 0.00 -3.70 -1.86
CA GLN A 100 -1.37 -4.01 -2.25
C GLN A 100 -2.39 -3.63 -1.17
N LEU A 101 -2.23 -2.41 -0.65
CA LEU A 101 -3.07 -1.86 0.41
C LEU A 101 -4.51 -1.67 -0.07
N SER A 102 -5.46 -1.79 0.85
CA SER A 102 -6.84 -1.39 0.63
C SER A 102 -7.00 0.12 0.84
N CYS A 103 -8.11 0.72 0.38
CA CYS A 103 -8.35 2.16 0.51
C CYS A 103 -8.27 2.67 1.97
N VAL A 104 -8.78 1.91 2.95
CA VAL A 104 -8.65 2.28 4.37
C VAL A 104 -7.20 2.25 4.85
N GLU A 105 -6.41 1.24 4.47
CA GLU A 105 -5.00 1.13 4.86
C GLU A 105 -4.18 2.25 4.21
N ALA A 106 -4.43 2.54 2.92
CA ALA A 106 -3.79 3.62 2.19
C ALA A 106 -4.04 4.99 2.84
N LEU A 107 -5.30 5.31 3.16
CA LEU A 107 -5.66 6.54 3.85
C LEU A 107 -5.04 6.62 5.24
N SER A 108 -5.08 5.52 5.99
CA SER A 108 -4.55 5.46 7.35
C SER A 108 -3.03 5.59 7.38
N ALA A 109 -2.33 4.97 6.42
CA ALA A 109 -0.89 5.11 6.25
C ALA A 109 -0.49 6.57 6.00
N ALA A 110 -1.16 7.24 5.06
CA ALA A 110 -0.90 8.65 4.78
C ALA A 110 -1.15 9.55 5.99
N LEU A 111 -2.23 9.31 6.73
CA LEU A 111 -2.54 10.04 7.96
C LEU A 111 -1.47 9.82 9.03
N LEU A 112 -1.04 8.58 9.27
CA LEU A 112 0.02 8.26 10.24
C LEU A 112 1.36 8.91 9.88
N ILE A 113 1.75 8.83 8.60
CA ILE A 113 2.99 9.44 8.11
C ILE A 113 2.97 10.96 8.28
N CYS A 114 1.80 11.59 8.11
CA CYS A 114 1.63 13.03 8.34
C CYS A 114 1.42 13.40 9.81
N GLY A 115 1.33 12.45 10.74
CA GLY A 115 1.11 12.69 12.17
C GLY A 115 -0.35 12.82 12.63
N GLU A 116 -1.33 12.50 11.78
CA GLU A 116 -2.76 12.47 12.10
C GLU A 116 -3.21 11.08 12.62
N GLU A 117 -2.59 10.65 13.73
CA GLU A 117 -2.77 9.29 14.25
C GLU A 117 -4.21 8.99 14.72
N GLU A 118 -4.88 9.94 15.37
CA GLU A 118 -6.23 9.76 15.89
C GLU A 118 -7.23 9.44 14.76
N THR A 119 -7.13 10.18 13.66
CA THR A 119 -7.98 9.98 12.48
C THR A 119 -7.68 8.63 11.84
N ALA A 120 -6.40 8.25 11.72
CA ALA A 120 -6.02 6.94 11.19
C ALA A 120 -6.61 5.78 12.03
N ASN A 121 -6.49 5.87 13.34
CA ASN A 121 -7.04 4.90 14.29
C ASN A 121 -8.57 4.82 14.20
N LEU A 122 -9.25 5.95 14.01
CA LEU A 122 -10.69 6.00 13.83
C LEU A 122 -11.15 5.27 12.55
N LEU A 123 -10.41 5.44 11.44
CA LEU A 123 -10.69 4.74 10.18
C LEU A 123 -10.49 3.24 10.32
N LEU A 124 -9.32 2.81 10.83
CA LEU A 124 -8.99 1.39 11.03
C LEU A 124 -9.92 0.72 12.04
N GLY A 125 -10.37 1.44 13.07
CA GLY A 125 -11.31 0.95 14.08
C GLY A 125 -12.68 0.52 13.53
N LYS A 126 -13.03 0.88 12.27
CA LYS A 126 -14.23 0.36 11.59
C LYS A 126 -14.05 -1.06 11.05
N PHE A 127 -12.85 -1.62 11.13
CA PHE A 127 -12.50 -2.93 10.60
C PHE A 127 -11.95 -3.80 11.72
N LYS A 128 -12.55 -4.99 11.93
CA LYS A 128 -12.11 -5.92 12.99
C LYS A 128 -10.61 -6.24 12.89
N TRP A 129 -10.09 -6.36 11.67
CA TRP A 129 -8.68 -6.62 11.36
C TRP A 129 -7.82 -5.34 11.29
N GLY A 130 -8.40 -4.13 11.41
CA GLY A 130 -7.67 -2.87 11.15
C GLY A 130 -6.47 -2.67 12.06
N HIS A 131 -6.53 -3.15 13.31
CA HIS A 131 -5.40 -3.11 14.24
C HIS A 131 -4.19 -3.93 13.75
N ALA A 132 -4.41 -4.98 12.95
CA ALA A 132 -3.34 -5.80 12.40
C ALA A 132 -2.47 -5.00 11.42
N PHE A 133 -3.01 -4.00 10.73
CA PHE A 133 -2.24 -3.13 9.84
C PHE A 133 -1.17 -2.34 10.61
N LEU A 134 -1.54 -1.80 11.78
CA LEU A 134 -0.63 -1.06 12.65
C LEU A 134 0.43 -1.98 13.25
N SER A 135 0.03 -3.17 13.69
CA SER A 135 0.97 -4.15 14.26
C SER A 135 1.98 -4.65 13.22
N LEU A 136 1.50 -4.96 12.01
CA LEU A 136 2.31 -5.49 10.92
C LEU A 136 3.36 -4.50 10.42
N ASN A 137 3.01 -3.20 10.39
CA ASN A 137 3.86 -2.16 9.85
C ASN A 137 4.43 -1.22 10.92
N ARG A 138 4.41 -1.62 12.20
CA ARG A 138 4.71 -0.72 13.34
C ARG A 138 6.05 0.00 13.19
N GLU A 139 7.11 -0.73 12.89
CA GLU A 139 8.47 -0.19 12.80
C GLU A 139 8.60 0.78 11.63
N LEU A 140 8.07 0.41 10.46
CA LEU A 140 8.07 1.24 9.27
C LEU A 140 7.23 2.50 9.43
N LEU A 141 6.00 2.38 9.94
CA LEU A 141 5.11 3.52 10.15
C LEU A 141 5.72 4.52 11.13
N LYS A 142 6.40 4.04 12.18
CA LYS A 142 7.14 4.89 13.11
C LYS A 142 8.33 5.58 12.41
N ALA A 143 9.13 4.84 11.66
CA ALA A 143 10.28 5.43 10.95
C ALA A 143 9.82 6.46 9.90
N TYR A 144 8.73 6.19 9.18
CA TYR A 144 8.15 7.12 8.21
C TYR A 144 7.53 8.35 8.88
N SER A 145 6.92 8.22 10.06
CA SER A 145 6.40 9.36 10.80
C SER A 145 7.49 10.23 11.43
N GLU A 146 8.78 9.85 11.32
CA GLU A 146 9.92 10.67 11.70
C GLU A 146 10.51 11.44 10.51
N CYS A 147 10.21 11.02 9.27
CA CYS A 147 10.73 11.61 8.03
C CYS A 147 10.08 12.96 7.70
N GLU A 148 10.88 13.95 7.28
CA GLU A 148 10.36 15.29 6.98
C GLU A 148 9.88 15.42 5.53
N ASN A 149 10.58 14.78 4.60
CA ASN A 149 10.33 14.92 3.15
C ASN A 149 10.28 13.57 2.43
N SER A 150 9.85 13.58 1.16
CA SER A 150 9.78 12.39 0.31
C SER A 150 11.11 11.64 0.14
N GLY A 151 12.25 12.33 0.16
CA GLY A 151 13.57 11.70 0.02
C GLY A 151 13.96 10.88 1.24
N ASP A 152 13.64 11.38 2.44
CA ASP A 152 13.86 10.66 3.70
C ASP A 152 13.04 9.36 3.72
N ILE A 153 11.77 9.44 3.32
CA ILE A 153 10.87 8.28 3.21
C ILE A 153 11.47 7.20 2.31
N ILE A 154 11.95 7.58 1.13
CA ILE A 154 12.57 6.66 0.17
C ILE A 154 13.87 6.05 0.75
N SER A 155 14.65 6.84 1.49
CA SER A 155 15.89 6.38 2.10
C SER A 155 15.63 5.33 3.19
N VAL A 156 14.65 5.58 4.07
CA VAL A 156 14.20 4.62 5.09
C VAL A 156 13.66 3.34 4.43
N GLN A 157 12.82 3.49 3.40
CA GLN A 157 12.28 2.36 2.64
C GLN A 157 13.39 1.47 2.06
N ASN A 158 14.35 2.07 1.37
CA ASN A 158 15.43 1.31 0.72
C ASN A 158 16.31 0.61 1.75
N SER A 159 16.64 1.29 2.86
CA SER A 159 17.39 0.69 3.96
C SER A 159 16.68 -0.54 4.53
N TRP A 160 15.37 -0.44 4.78
CA TRP A 160 14.56 -1.55 5.26
C TRP A 160 14.56 -2.75 4.30
N LEU A 161 14.33 -2.49 3.01
CA LEU A 161 14.28 -3.55 1.98
C LEU A 161 15.65 -4.23 1.80
N SER A 162 16.74 -3.49 1.91
CA SER A 162 18.10 -4.06 1.87
C SER A 162 18.39 -4.95 3.08
N GLN A 163 17.99 -4.53 4.29
CA GLN A 163 18.16 -5.32 5.51
C GLN A 163 17.38 -6.64 5.45
N GLN A 164 16.11 -6.59 5.03
CA GLN A 164 15.25 -7.77 4.89
C GLN A 164 15.78 -8.78 3.86
N SER A 165 16.45 -8.29 2.80
CA SER A 165 17.05 -9.14 1.77
C SER A 165 18.35 -9.83 2.22
N GLN A 166 18.99 -9.34 3.29
CA GLN A 166 20.23 -9.88 3.84
C GLN A 166 20.03 -10.88 4.98
N VAL A 167 18.81 -11.01 5.52
CA VAL A 167 18.49 -12.03 6.53
C VAL A 167 18.41 -13.38 5.82
N PRO A 168 19.30 -14.36 6.11
CA PRO A 168 19.12 -15.72 5.61
C PRO A 168 17.78 -16.24 6.14
N LYS A 169 16.94 -16.81 5.27
CA LYS A 169 15.82 -17.66 5.71
C LYS A 169 16.43 -18.85 6.44
N VAL A 170 16.66 -18.73 7.74
CA VAL A 170 16.91 -19.87 8.61
C VAL A 170 15.58 -20.61 8.66
N LEU A 171 15.44 -21.61 7.78
CA LEU A 171 14.51 -22.71 8.01
C LEU A 171 14.87 -23.26 9.40
N PRO A 172 13.91 -23.43 10.32
CA PRO A 172 14.20 -24.16 11.55
C PRO A 172 14.66 -25.55 11.12
N ASP A 173 15.92 -25.87 11.38
CA ASP A 173 16.42 -27.23 11.27
C ASP A 173 15.53 -28.08 12.17
N ALA A 174 14.82 -29.03 11.55
CA ALA A 174 14.07 -30.04 12.25
C ALA A 174 15.08 -30.95 12.97
N GLU A 175 15.41 -30.63 14.22
CA GLU A 175 16.11 -31.56 15.09
C GLU A 175 15.17 -32.70 15.48
N ASP A 176 15.36 -33.82 14.78
CA ASP A 176 15.52 -35.18 15.29
C ASP A 176 14.44 -35.70 16.25
N VAL A 177 13.43 -36.36 15.69
CA VAL A 177 12.72 -37.46 16.36
C VAL A 177 12.75 -38.66 15.43
N SER A 178 13.48 -39.68 15.90
CA SER A 178 13.77 -40.97 15.27
C SER A 178 12.55 -41.72 14.71
N GLU A 179 12.76 -42.26 13.51
CA GLU A 179 12.21 -43.48 12.89
C GLU A 179 10.86 -44.03 13.39
N ASP A 180 9.83 -43.94 12.56
CA ASP A 180 9.07 -45.13 12.15
C ASP A 180 8.33 -44.91 10.82
N GLU A 181 8.57 -45.85 9.91
CA GLU A 181 8.10 -45.96 8.53
C GLU A 181 6.57 -45.93 8.34
N ARG A 182 6.08 -45.18 7.35
CA ARG A 182 5.04 -45.60 6.37
C ARG A 182 4.75 -44.54 5.28
N SER A 183 5.37 -44.76 4.12
CA SER A 183 4.79 -44.81 2.76
C SER A 183 3.96 -43.64 2.16
N SER A 184 4.46 -43.17 1.00
CA SER A 184 3.75 -42.77 -0.24
C SER A 184 3.48 -41.28 -0.54
N ASN A 185 4.33 -40.71 -1.42
CA ASN A 185 4.12 -39.67 -2.46
C ASN A 185 2.71 -39.08 -2.64
N ASP A 186 2.58 -37.74 -2.69
CA ASP A 186 2.70 -36.93 -3.93
C ASP A 186 2.76 -35.44 -3.59
N SER A 187 3.74 -34.70 -4.13
CA SER A 187 4.04 -33.30 -3.78
C SER A 187 3.76 -32.38 -4.96
N GLU A 188 2.79 -31.47 -4.82
CA GLU A 188 2.61 -30.34 -5.72
C GLU A 188 2.29 -29.07 -4.91
N ASP A 189 3.24 -28.62 -4.08
CA ASP A 189 3.15 -27.32 -3.41
C ASP A 189 3.55 -26.20 -4.39
N GLY A 190 2.60 -25.85 -5.25
CA GLY A 190 2.66 -24.75 -6.20
C GLY A 190 2.61 -23.39 -5.50
N LEU A 191 3.71 -22.98 -4.86
CA LEU A 191 3.89 -21.58 -4.49
C LEU A 191 4.27 -20.76 -5.74
N PRO A 192 3.48 -19.74 -6.11
CA PRO A 192 3.78 -18.95 -7.29
C PRO A 192 5.07 -18.13 -7.09
N PRO A 193 5.85 -17.90 -8.17
CA PRO A 193 7.05 -17.06 -8.10
C PRO A 193 6.72 -15.66 -7.59
N LEU A 194 7.65 -15.06 -6.84
CA LEU A 194 7.54 -13.67 -6.39
C LEU A 194 7.45 -12.74 -7.61
N GLU A 195 6.29 -12.09 -7.77
CA GLU A 195 6.07 -11.14 -8.87
C GLU A 195 6.92 -9.87 -8.69
N ARG A 196 7.46 -9.40 -9.82
CA ARG A 196 8.34 -8.23 -9.91
C ARG A 196 7.59 -6.96 -9.50
N ASN A 197 8.25 -6.09 -8.74
CA ASN A 197 7.72 -4.79 -8.36
C ASN A 197 7.56 -3.88 -9.60
N MET A 198 6.33 -3.51 -9.92
CA MET A 198 5.98 -2.67 -11.07
C MET A 198 6.34 -1.18 -10.89
N ASN A 199 6.71 -0.73 -9.68
CA ASN A 199 7.12 0.65 -9.42
C ASN A 199 8.53 0.99 -9.95
N HIS A 200 9.14 0.12 -10.75
CA HIS A 200 10.52 0.26 -11.24
C HIS A 200 10.65 0.42 -12.77
N LEU A 201 9.55 0.70 -13.49
CA LEU A 201 9.53 0.83 -14.96
C LEU A 201 10.07 2.18 -15.49
N SER A 202 11.23 2.61 -15.01
CA SER A 202 12.02 3.61 -15.72
C SER A 202 13.49 3.27 -15.52
N LEU A 203 14.10 2.76 -16.58
CA LEU A 203 15.54 2.65 -16.89
C LEU A 203 15.84 1.27 -17.50
N GLN A 204 15.39 1.06 -18.74
CA GLN A 204 16.12 0.36 -19.81
C GLN A 204 15.16 0.16 -20.98
N GLU A 205 15.16 1.14 -21.88
CA GLU A 205 14.90 0.96 -23.31
C GLU A 205 15.35 2.27 -23.98
N SER A 206 16.64 2.31 -24.29
CA SER A 206 17.17 3.13 -25.37
C SER A 206 18.21 2.29 -26.08
N ASP A 207 17.74 1.62 -27.12
CA ASP A 207 18.39 1.34 -28.40
C ASP A 207 19.92 1.44 -28.44
N ASP A 208 20.56 0.30 -28.73
CA ASP A 208 21.69 0.24 -29.66
C ASP A 208 21.56 -1.07 -30.46
N GLU A 209 20.80 -1.00 -31.55
CA GLU A 209 21.04 -1.86 -32.71
C GLU A 209 22.25 -1.30 -33.48
N SER A 210 23.38 -1.98 -33.39
CA SER A 210 24.39 -1.95 -34.44
C SER A 210 25.34 -3.14 -34.29
N GLU A 211 25.13 -4.17 -35.11
CA GLU A 211 26.10 -4.71 -36.08
C GLU A 211 25.48 -5.83 -36.93
#